data_AF-A0A353PAE6-F1
#
_entry.id   AF-A0A353PAE6-F1
#
_cell.length_a   1.000
_cell.length_b   1.000
_cell.length_c   1.000
_cell.angle_alpha   90.00
_cell.angle_beta   90.00
_cell.angle_gamma   90.00
#
_symmetry.space_group_name_H-M   'P 1'
#
loop_
_entity.id
_entity.type
_entity.pdbx_description
1 polymer ?
#
loop_
_entity_poly.entity_id
_entity_poly.type
_entity_poly.pdbx_seq_one_letter_code
_entity_poly.pdbx_strand_id
1 'polypeptide(L)' 'QRLIGRALRAVVNTEALGERTVILDCDVIQADGGTRTAAITGAYVALHDAMRHLERRRMLTRFPLHGQVAAVSVGIYRGE' A
#
# COMPACT_ATOMS: atom_id res chain seq x y z
N GLN A 1 -10.19 1.88 10.05
CA GLN A 1 -9.25 1.77 8.91
C GLN A 1 -7.80 1.89 9.42
N ARG A 2 -7.20 0.79 9.92
CA ARG A 2 -5.85 0.82 10.57
C ARG A 2 -4.83 -0.12 9.92
N LEU A 3 -5.29 -1.20 9.28
CA LEU A 3 -4.41 -2.25 8.74
C LEU A 3 -3.69 -1.81 7.47
N ILE A 4 -4.41 -1.28 6.46
CA ILE A 4 -3.83 -0.87 5.17
C ILE A 4 -2.71 0.15 5.38
N GLY A 5 -3.00 1.24 6.10
CA GLY A 5 -1.99 2.27 6.39
C GLY A 5 -0.79 1.74 7.19
N ARG A 6 -0.99 0.79 8.11
CA ARG A 6 0.13 0.17 8.84
C ARG A 6 0.98 -0.72 7.93
N ALA A 7 0.36 -1.53 7.08
CA ALA A 7 1.06 -2.41 6.14
C ALA A 7 1.94 -1.60 5.17
N LEU A 8 1.42 -0.49 4.63
CA LEU A 8 2.16 0.35 3.69
C LEU A 8 3.25 1.16 4.37
N ARG A 9 3.01 1.71 5.57
CA ARG A 9 4.06 2.42 6.32
C ARG A 9 5.25 1.53 6.68
N ALA A 10 5.07 0.21 6.76
CA ALA A 10 6.18 -0.72 7.00
C ALA A 10 7.19 -0.81 5.83
N VAL A 11 6.84 -0.31 4.64
CA VAL A 11 7.71 -0.29 3.45
C VAL A 11 8.02 1.13 2.93
N VAL A 12 7.66 2.16 3.72
CA VAL A 12 7.84 3.58 3.38
C VAL A 12 8.79 4.23 4.37
N ASN A 13 9.86 4.84 3.86
CA ASN A 13 10.70 5.75 4.62
C ASN A 13 9.99 7.11 4.70
N THR A 14 9.43 7.44 5.87
CA THR A 14 8.67 8.68 6.08
C THR A 14 9.55 9.93 6.04
N GLU A 15 10.83 9.83 6.40
CA GLU A 15 11.77 10.94 6.27
C GLU A 15 12.04 11.27 4.80
N ALA A 16 12.18 10.23 3.95
CA ALA A 16 12.36 10.37 2.51
C ALA A 16 11.14 11.00 1.83
N LEU A 17 9.95 10.70 2.35
CA LEU A 17 8.68 11.26 1.88
C LEU A 17 8.55 12.76 2.21
N GLY A 18 9.20 13.21 3.29
CA GLY A 18 9.11 14.58 3.80
C GLY A 18 7.76 14.89 4.45
N GLU A 19 7.47 16.18 4.66
CA GLU A 19 6.22 16.66 5.27
C GLU A 19 5.03 16.56 4.31
N ARG A 20 4.63 15.32 4.01
CA ARG A 20 3.53 14.99 3.11
C ARG A 20 2.69 13.89 3.70
N THR A 21 1.38 13.99 3.47
CA THR A 21 0.45 12.92 3.76
C THR A 21 -0.04 12.34 2.44
N VAL A 22 0.09 11.02 2.29
CA VAL A 22 -0.50 10.29 1.16
C VAL A 22 -1.80 9.67 1.65
N ILE A 23 -2.90 10.05 1.02
CA ILE A 23 -4.22 9.49 1.27
C ILE A 23 -4.44 8.38 0.25
N LEU A 24 -4.78 7.18 0.74
CA LEU A 24 -5.07 6.03 -0.08
C LEU A 24 -6.51 5.63 0.15
N ASP A 25 -7.29 5.70 -0.93
CA ASP A 25 -8.67 5.26 -0.93
C ASP A 25 -8.78 3.89 -1.58
N CYS A 26 -9.58 3.02 -0.98
CA CYS A 26 -9.69 1.62 -1.40
C CYS A 26 -11.16 1.24 -1.42
N ASP A 27 -11.80 1.54 -2.54
CA ASP A 27 -13.22 1.24 -2.76
C ASP A 27 -13.41 -0.17 -3.28
N VAL A 28 -14.22 -0.94 -2.56
CA VAL A 28 -14.62 -2.27 -2.97
C VAL A 28 -15.89 -2.16 -3.81
N ILE A 29 -15.73 -2.21 -5.13
CA ILE A 29 -16.85 -2.17 -6.09
C ILE A 29 -17.63 -3.50 -6.07
N GLN A 30 -16.92 -4.62 -5.91
CA GLN A 30 -17.49 -5.97 -5.76
C GLN A 30 -16.71 -6.74 -4.70
N ALA A 31 -17.43 -7.54 -3.90
CA ALA A 31 -16.85 -8.32 -2.81
C ALA A 31 -17.19 -9.80 -2.95
N ASP A 32 -16.16 -10.65 -2.91
CA ASP A 32 -16.27 -12.11 -2.79
C ASP A 32 -15.11 -12.67 -1.95
N GLY A 33 -14.97 -12.15 -0.72
CA GLY A 33 -13.85 -12.46 0.17
C GLY A 33 -12.54 -11.72 -0.18
N GLY A 34 -11.57 -11.75 0.73
CA GLY A 34 -10.22 -11.21 0.49
C GLY A 34 -10.10 -9.69 0.25
N THR A 35 -11.17 -8.91 0.42
CA THR A 35 -11.18 -7.48 0.04
C THR A 35 -10.11 -6.65 0.76
N ARG A 36 -9.83 -6.95 2.03
CA ARG A 36 -8.76 -6.27 2.80
C ARG A 36 -7.35 -6.61 2.28
N THR A 37 -7.11 -7.86 1.90
CA THR A 37 -5.80 -8.31 1.42
C THR A 37 -5.56 -7.81 -0.01
N ALA A 38 -6.59 -7.84 -0.85
CA ALA A 38 -6.59 -7.21 -2.16
C ALA A 38 -6.33 -5.70 -2.07
N ALA A 39 -6.98 -4.99 -1.13
CA ALA A 39 -6.75 -3.57 -0.92
C ALA A 39 -5.31 -3.24 -0.52
N ILE A 40 -4.65 -4.05 0.31
CA ILE A 40 -3.22 -3.84 0.66
C ILE A 40 -2.34 -3.96 -0.59
N THR A 41 -2.52 -5.03 -1.36
CA THR A 41 -1.72 -5.30 -2.57
C THR A 41 -1.95 -4.20 -3.63
N GLY A 42 -3.21 -3.82 -3.89
CA GLY A 42 -3.54 -2.77 -4.84
C GLY A 42 -3.05 -1.38 -4.40
N ALA A 43 -3.22 -1.05 -3.11
CA ALA A 43 -2.76 0.23 -2.56
C ALA A 43 -1.23 0.38 -2.61
N TYR A 44 -0.46 -0.71 -2.51
CA TYR A 44 0.98 -0.66 -2.72
C TYR A 44 1.35 -0.22 -4.14
N VAL A 45 0.67 -0.78 -5.16
CA VAL A 45 0.89 -0.39 -6.56
C VAL A 45 0.55 1.07 -6.78
N ALA A 46 -0.62 1.52 -6.30
CA ALA A 46 -1.03 2.92 -6.40
C ALA A 46 -0.05 3.88 -5.69
N LEU A 47 0.46 3.49 -4.52
CA LEU A 47 1.48 4.23 -3.79
C LEU A 47 2.80 4.29 -4.57
N HIS A 48 3.24 3.19 -5.17
CA HIS A 48 4.44 3.14 -6.00
C HIS A 48 4.35 4.13 -7.17
N ASP A 49 3.23 4.13 -7.89
CA ASP A 49 3.00 5.03 -9.02
C ASP A 49 2.98 6.49 -8.58
N ALA A 50 2.35 6.79 -7.44
CA ALA A 50 2.37 8.12 -6.84
C ALA A 50 3.79 8.59 -6.50
N MET A 51 4.61 7.71 -5.90
CA MET A 51 6.01 8.04 -5.57
C MET A 51 6.85 8.22 -6.83
N ARG A 52 6.68 7.37 -7.85
CA ARG A 52 7.36 7.51 -9.15
C ARG A 52 6.98 8.79 -9.86
N HIS A 53 5.72 9.23 -9.75
CA HIS A 53 5.28 10.51 -10.28
C HIS A 53 5.99 11.69 -9.61
N LEU A 54 6.10 11.68 -8.27
CA LEU A 54 6.82 12.72 -7.53
C LEU A 54 8.33 12.70 -7.82
N GLU A 55 8.93 11.51 -7.96
CA GLU A 55 10.34 11.33 -8.32
C GLU A 55 10.63 11.94 -9.71
N ARG A 56 9.81 11.63 -10.73
CA ARG A 56 9.95 12.20 -12.07
C ARG A 56 9.82 13.73 -12.09
N ARG A 57 9.01 14.28 -11.18
CA ARG A 57 8.87 15.73 -10.98
C ARG A 57 9.97 16.35 -10.13
N ARG A 58 10.97 15.57 -9.70
CA ARG A 58 12.06 15.98 -8.80
C ARG A 58 11.54 16.61 -7.48
N MET A 59 10.39 16.15 -7.01
CA MET A 59 9.76 16.62 -5.76
C MET A 59 10.24 15.82 -4.53
N LEU A 60 10.97 14.73 -4.76
CA LEU A 60 11.54 13.86 -3.73
C LEU A 60 13.07 13.97 -3.77
N THR A 61 13.69 14.07 -2.59
CA THR A 61 15.15 14.04 -2.46
C THR A 61 15.70 12.64 -2.71
N ARG A 62 14.96 11.60 -2.31
CA ARG A 62 15.26 10.18 -2.55
C ARG A 62 13.97 9.38 -2.68
N PHE A 63 14.00 8.25 -3.38
CA PHE A 63 12.82 7.40 -3.51
C PHE A 63 12.43 6.79 -2.14
N PRO A 64 11.19 6.95 -1.66
CA PRO A 64 10.83 6.63 -0.28
C PRO A 64 10.44 5.18 -0.04
N LEU A 65 10.18 4.38 -1.08
CA LEU A 65 9.83 2.97 -0.90
C LEU A 65 11.09 2.10 -0.81
N HIS A 66 11.23 1.36 0.28
CA HIS A 66 12.39 0.50 0.55
C HIS A 66 12.08 -1.00 0.45
N GLY A 67 10.86 -1.35 0.03
CA GLY A 67 10.41 -2.72 -0.13
C GLY A 67 9.09 -2.81 -0.86
N GLN A 68 8.62 -4.05 -1.03
CA GLN A 68 7.31 -4.35 -1.58
C GLN A 68 6.44 -4.98 -0.48
N VAL A 69 5.13 -4.73 -0.53
CA VAL A 69 4.18 -5.38 0.37
C VAL A 69 2.97 -5.87 -0.40
N ALA A 70 2.56 -7.10 -0.08
CA ALA A 70 1.34 -7.72 -0.57
C ALA A 70 0.68 -8.45 0.60
N ALA A 71 -0.59 -8.81 0.45
CA ALA A 71 -1.30 -9.59 1.46
C ALA A 71 -2.21 -10.64 0.81
N VAL A 72 -2.43 -11.74 1.52
CA VAL A 72 -3.32 -12.84 1.15
C VAL A 72 -4.05 -13.33 2.38
N SER A 73 -5.28 -13.84 2.22
CA SER A 73 -6.04 -14.50 3.28
C SER A 73 -5.91 -16.01 3.14
N VAL A 74 -5.83 -16.70 4.27
CA VAL A 74 -5.82 -18.17 4.34
C VAL A 74 -6.83 -18.63 5.39
N GLY A 75 -7.32 -19.85 5.25
CA GLY A 75 -8.25 -20.48 6.17
C GLY A 75 -8.28 -21.99 5.94
N ILE A 76 -8.68 -22.74 6.97
CA ILE A 76 -8.87 -24.20 6.92
C ILE A 76 -10.30 -24.48 6.47
N TYR A 77 -10.50 -25.38 5.52
CA TYR A 77 -11.83 -25.70 4.99
C TYR A 77 -12.04 -27.21 4.92
N ARG A 78 -12.99 -27.72 5.72
CA ARG A 78 -13.30 -29.15 5.92
C ARG A 78 -12.23 -29.95 6.68
N GLY A 79 -11.59 -29.31 7.67
CA GLY A 79 -10.75 -30.00 8.66
C GLY A 79 -9.29 -30.20 8.23
N GLU A 80 -8.94 -29.76 7.03
CA GLU A 80 -7.59 -29.69 6.45
C GLU A 80 -7.40 -28.33 5.78
#